data_AF-A0A7C3DF57-F1
#
_entry.id   AF-A0A7C3DF57-F1
#
_cell.length_a   1.000
_cell.length_b   1.000
_cell.length_c   1.000
_cell.angle_alpha   90.00
_cell.angle_beta   90.00
_cell.angle_gamma   90.00
#
_symmetry.space_group_name_H-M   'P 1'
#
loop_
_entity.id
_entity.type
_entity.pdbx_description
1 polymer ?
#
loop_
_entity_poly.entity_id
_entity_poly.type
_entity_poly.pdbx_seq_one_letter_code
_entity_poly.pdbx_strand_id
1 'polypeptide(L)'
;MEGSFDTIPLSDVLQMIHASRGTGILHLKTHQLPLKLQFMLGEVVGGSILDWEGLEAIVTFPLHPEQGHFRFDAGRVQGTPLMPFKVFVGEWARMNDQWGRFRTLLDSPSRVLETPRAVEPYAVFVGGKSIRAAAKSWGVPLIIAAERAWRGLREGDLTKLRKYAWFALRIRHPSARRTQAGIRDPNDITVLLDGNRNLGELIQAGLPIAKVRAYLLERIASGELEVPGRGWILRDLLWEIESEQAAQK
;
A
#
# COMPACT_ATOMS: atom_id res chain seq x y z
N MET A 1 6.28 -22.80 -12.14
CA MET A 1 6.00 -22.03 -13.38
C MET A 1 6.43 -20.61 -13.14
N GLU A 2 7.25 -20.00 -13.99
CA GLU A 2 7.75 -18.63 -13.79
C GLU A 2 7.82 -17.87 -15.12
N GLY A 3 7.78 -16.55 -15.06
CA GLY A 3 7.80 -15.69 -16.25
C GLY A 3 7.68 -14.20 -15.93
N SER A 4 7.58 -13.40 -16.99
CA SER A 4 7.40 -11.94 -16.93
C SER A 4 5.97 -11.55 -17.35
N PHE A 5 5.45 -10.46 -16.78
CA PHE A 5 4.21 -9.85 -17.26
C PHE A 5 4.36 -9.18 -18.64
N ASP A 6 5.59 -8.92 -19.07
CA ASP A 6 5.87 -8.43 -20.43
C ASP A 6 5.52 -9.47 -21.51
N THR A 7 5.49 -10.75 -21.14
CA THR A 7 5.25 -11.88 -22.06
C THR A 7 3.93 -12.59 -21.79
N ILE A 8 3.55 -12.75 -20.51
CA ILE A 8 2.32 -13.42 -20.11
C ILE A 8 1.56 -12.51 -19.14
N PRO A 9 0.44 -11.91 -19.56
CA PRO A 9 -0.37 -11.05 -18.70
C PRO A 9 -0.80 -11.76 -17.41
N LEU A 10 -0.89 -11.01 -16.31
CA LEU A 10 -1.32 -11.56 -15.01
C LEU A 10 -2.69 -12.26 -15.09
N SER A 11 -3.64 -11.71 -15.86
CA SER A 11 -4.94 -12.33 -16.10
C SER A 11 -4.83 -13.76 -16.61
N ASP A 12 -3.87 -14.00 -17.51
CA ASP A 12 -3.69 -15.28 -18.19
C ASP A 12 -3.02 -16.28 -17.24
N VAL A 13 -2.04 -15.81 -16.45
CA VAL A 13 -1.43 -16.61 -15.37
C VAL A 13 -2.50 -17.09 -14.38
N LEU A 14 -3.37 -16.20 -13.92
CA LEU A 14 -4.47 -16.52 -13.00
C LEU A 14 -5.42 -17.54 -13.64
N GLN A 15 -5.81 -17.33 -14.89
CA GLN A 15 -6.72 -18.22 -15.62
C GLN A 15 -6.11 -19.60 -15.87
N MET A 16 -4.81 -19.69 -16.16
CA MET A 16 -4.09 -20.96 -16.31
C MET A 16 -4.07 -21.77 -15.01
N ILE A 17 -3.78 -21.13 -13.87
CA ILE A 17 -3.79 -21.79 -12.56
C ILE A 17 -5.22 -22.26 -12.22
N HIS A 18 -6.23 -21.45 -12.49
CA HIS A 18 -7.62 -21.83 -12.30
C HIS A 18 -8.02 -23.04 -13.17
N ALA A 19 -7.76 -22.98 -14.48
CA ALA A 19 -8.12 -24.03 -15.43
C ALA A 19 -7.41 -25.37 -15.15
N SER A 20 -6.15 -25.31 -14.69
CA SER A 20 -5.38 -26.50 -14.28
C SER A 20 -5.71 -26.99 -12.87
N ARG A 21 -6.61 -26.31 -12.15
CA ARG A 21 -6.93 -26.56 -10.74
C ARG A 21 -5.68 -26.59 -9.84
N GLY A 22 -4.73 -25.70 -10.13
CA GLY A 22 -3.46 -25.61 -9.43
C GLY A 22 -3.63 -25.34 -7.93
N THR A 23 -2.80 -25.99 -7.11
CA THR A 23 -2.71 -25.75 -5.67
C THR A 23 -1.28 -25.38 -5.31
N GLY A 24 -1.11 -24.27 -4.61
CA GLY A 24 0.21 -23.68 -4.36
C GLY A 24 0.17 -22.18 -4.12
N ILE A 25 1.34 -21.55 -4.17
CA ILE A 25 1.50 -20.12 -3.94
C ILE A 25 1.97 -19.45 -5.22
N LEU A 26 1.24 -18.43 -5.66
CA LEU A 26 1.63 -17.54 -6.73
C LEU A 26 2.31 -16.31 -6.12
N HIS A 27 3.61 -16.20 -6.33
CA HIS A 27 4.40 -15.01 -6.05
C HIS A 27 4.34 -14.06 -7.24
N LEU A 28 3.98 -12.82 -6.99
CA LEU A 28 3.87 -11.74 -7.96
C LEU A 28 4.75 -10.58 -7.49
N LYS A 29 5.43 -9.91 -8.42
CA LYS A 29 6.14 -8.67 -8.13
C LYS A 29 6.08 -7.74 -9.33
N THR A 30 5.56 -6.54 -9.11
CA THR A 30 5.60 -5.43 -10.08
C THR A 30 6.36 -4.28 -9.46
N HIS A 31 7.40 -3.79 -10.14
CA HIS A 31 8.39 -2.88 -9.58
C HIS A 31 8.87 -3.34 -8.18
N GLN A 32 8.50 -2.59 -7.13
CA GLN A 32 8.85 -2.87 -5.74
C GLN A 32 7.70 -3.47 -4.93
N LEU A 33 6.51 -3.67 -5.53
CA LEU A 33 5.33 -4.19 -4.87
C LEU A 33 5.24 -5.71 -5.01
N PRO A 34 5.37 -6.49 -3.91
CA PRO A 34 5.13 -7.92 -3.93
C PRO A 34 3.66 -8.23 -3.62
N LEU A 35 3.12 -9.28 -4.24
CA LEU A 35 1.85 -9.89 -3.83
C LEU A 35 2.05 -11.41 -3.81
N LYS A 36 1.58 -12.06 -2.74
CA LYS A 36 1.45 -13.52 -2.68
C LYS A 36 -0.02 -13.86 -2.77
N LEU A 37 -0.38 -14.80 -3.63
CA LEU A 37 -1.72 -15.39 -3.70
C LEU A 37 -1.64 -16.87 -3.39
N GLN A 38 -2.56 -17.35 -2.58
CA GLN A 38 -2.68 -18.74 -2.20
C GLN A 38 -3.82 -19.37 -3.00
N PHE A 39 -3.51 -20.47 -3.69
CA PHE A 39 -4.46 -21.20 -4.51
C PHE A 39 -4.74 -22.59 -3.94
N MET A 40 -6.01 -22.99 -3.92
CA MET A 40 -6.46 -24.34 -3.65
C MET A 40 -7.43 -24.80 -4.74
N LEU A 41 -7.05 -25.86 -5.47
CA LEU A 41 -7.84 -26.41 -6.59
C LEU A 41 -8.23 -25.37 -7.65
N GLY A 42 -7.37 -24.37 -7.91
CA GLY A 42 -7.63 -23.28 -8.85
C GLY A 42 -8.43 -22.10 -8.28
N GLU A 43 -8.81 -22.14 -7.01
CA GLU A 43 -9.51 -21.06 -6.31
C GLU A 43 -8.56 -20.26 -5.42
N VAL A 44 -8.76 -18.95 -5.32
CA VAL A 44 -7.97 -18.09 -4.41
C VAL A 44 -8.52 -18.21 -3.00
N VAL A 45 -7.70 -18.70 -2.07
CA VAL A 45 -8.06 -18.86 -0.65
C VAL A 45 -7.48 -17.78 0.26
N GLY A 46 -6.54 -16.99 -0.26
CA GLY A 46 -5.87 -15.96 0.52
C GLY A 46 -4.83 -15.20 -0.30
N GLY A 47 -4.32 -14.12 0.29
CA GLY A 47 -3.25 -13.35 -0.31
C GLY A 47 -2.77 -12.22 0.58
N SER A 48 -1.59 -11.71 0.27
CA SER A 48 -0.89 -10.75 1.11
C SER A 48 0.11 -9.90 0.35
N ILE A 49 0.20 -8.62 0.70
CA ILE A 49 1.34 -7.76 0.40
C ILE A 49 2.14 -7.67 1.70
N LEU A 50 3.29 -8.35 1.77
CA LEU A 50 4.09 -8.47 2.99
C LEU A 50 3.25 -8.98 4.19
N ASP A 51 3.02 -8.14 5.20
CA ASP A 51 2.24 -8.41 6.41
C ASP A 51 0.77 -7.95 6.30
N TRP A 52 0.38 -7.32 5.20
CA TRP A 52 -1.00 -6.90 4.95
C TRP A 52 -1.74 -7.99 4.17
N GLU A 53 -2.73 -8.60 4.81
CA GLU A 53 -3.41 -9.80 4.32
C GLU A 53 -4.87 -9.54 3.89
N GLY A 54 -5.41 -10.50 3.15
CA GLY A 54 -6.82 -10.55 2.78
C GLY A 54 -7.14 -9.85 1.45
N LEU A 55 -8.43 -9.82 1.12
CA LEU A 55 -8.92 -9.29 -0.15
C LEU A 55 -8.49 -7.85 -0.37
N GLU A 56 -8.50 -7.03 0.69
CA GLU A 56 -8.13 -5.61 0.60
C GLU A 56 -6.67 -5.43 0.10
N ALA A 57 -5.74 -6.25 0.57
CA ALA A 57 -4.36 -6.22 0.09
C ALA A 57 -4.29 -6.61 -1.39
N ILE A 58 -4.93 -7.73 -1.75
CA ILE A 58 -4.95 -8.26 -3.11
C ILE A 58 -5.45 -7.21 -4.10
N VAL A 59 -6.61 -6.62 -3.81
CA VAL A 59 -7.30 -5.75 -4.78
C VAL A 59 -6.64 -4.38 -4.99
N THR A 60 -5.62 -4.05 -4.19
CA THR A 60 -4.79 -2.85 -4.41
C THR A 60 -3.57 -3.09 -5.30
N PHE A 61 -3.23 -4.36 -5.55
CA PHE A 61 -2.22 -4.72 -6.55
C PHE A 61 -2.82 -4.53 -7.96
N PRO A 62 -2.06 -3.99 -8.93
CA PRO A 62 -2.55 -3.77 -10.28
C PRO A 62 -2.89 -5.10 -10.97
N LEU A 63 -4.12 -5.23 -11.49
CA LEU A 63 -4.52 -6.44 -12.23
C LEU A 63 -3.84 -6.55 -13.61
N HIS A 64 -3.47 -5.40 -14.19
CA HIS A 64 -2.79 -5.30 -15.48
C HIS A 64 -1.45 -4.54 -15.31
N PRO A 65 -0.46 -5.12 -14.60
CA PRO A 65 0.85 -4.50 -14.48
C PRO A 65 1.54 -4.47 -15.86
N GLU A 66 2.13 -3.33 -16.23
CA GLU A 66 2.89 -3.20 -17.48
C GLU A 66 4.18 -4.02 -17.46
N GLN A 67 4.79 -4.16 -16.26
CA GLN A 67 6.05 -4.87 -16.05
C GLN A 67 6.03 -5.64 -14.73
N GLY A 68 6.83 -6.70 -14.66
CA GLY A 68 7.04 -7.47 -13.44
C GLY A 68 7.22 -8.96 -13.70
N HIS A 69 7.28 -9.75 -12.65
CA HIS A 69 7.46 -11.20 -12.76
C HIS A 69 6.52 -11.96 -11.84
N PHE A 70 6.31 -13.22 -12.20
CA PHE A 70 5.56 -14.16 -11.39
C PHE A 70 6.31 -15.48 -11.24
N ARG A 71 6.05 -16.16 -10.13
CA ARG A 71 6.49 -17.53 -9.87
C ARG A 71 5.39 -18.27 -9.12
N PHE A 72 4.92 -19.37 -9.69
CA PHE A 72 4.00 -20.30 -9.06
C PHE A 72 4.77 -21.51 -8.52
N ASP A 73 4.73 -21.65 -7.20
CA ASP A 73 5.32 -22.73 -6.44
C ASP A 73 4.19 -23.70 -6.04
N ALA A 74 4.11 -24.86 -6.71
CA ALA A 74 3.12 -25.88 -6.41
C ALA A 74 3.39 -26.47 -5.01
N GLY A 75 2.34 -26.68 -4.22
CA GLY A 75 2.51 -27.12 -2.84
C GLY A 75 1.19 -27.29 -2.11
N ARG A 76 1.28 -27.73 -0.85
CA ARG A 76 0.09 -27.87 0.01
C ARG A 76 -0.35 -26.50 0.50
N VAL A 77 -1.58 -26.14 0.19
CA VAL A 77 -2.28 -24.95 0.68
C VAL A 77 -3.66 -25.40 1.15
N GLN A 78 -4.11 -24.84 2.27
CA GLN A 78 -5.45 -25.07 2.81
C GLN A 78 -6.11 -23.72 3.07
N GLY A 79 -7.42 -23.68 2.95
CA GLY A 79 -8.22 -22.50 3.21
C GLY A 79 -9.58 -22.60 2.55
N THR A 80 -10.44 -21.63 2.83
CA THR A 80 -11.73 -21.50 2.14
C THR A 80 -11.57 -20.51 1.00
N PRO A 81 -12.07 -20.79 -0.21
CA PRO A 81 -12.09 -19.82 -1.30
C PRO A 81 -12.68 -18.49 -0.82
N LEU A 82 -12.00 -17.37 -1.09
CA LEU A 82 -12.49 -16.04 -0.73
C LEU A 82 -13.84 -15.76 -1.42
N MET A 83 -13.96 -16.23 -2.66
CA MET A 83 -15.16 -16.26 -3.50
C MET A 83 -14.84 -17.10 -4.75
N PRO A 84 -15.82 -17.48 -5.59
CA PRO A 84 -15.54 -18.18 -6.84
C PRO A 84 -14.58 -17.39 -7.74
N PHE A 85 -13.62 -18.07 -8.38
CA PHE A 85 -12.53 -17.45 -9.14
C PHE A 85 -12.99 -16.37 -10.14
N LYS A 86 -14.04 -16.62 -10.91
CA LYS A 86 -14.57 -15.62 -11.87
C LYS A 86 -15.09 -14.36 -11.18
N VAL A 87 -15.74 -14.51 -10.03
CA VAL A 87 -16.22 -13.39 -9.21
C VAL A 87 -15.03 -12.64 -8.62
N PHE A 88 -14.02 -13.37 -8.15
CA PHE A 88 -12.79 -12.78 -7.60
C PHE A 88 -12.07 -11.89 -8.62
N VAL A 89 -11.85 -12.38 -9.85
CA VAL A 89 -11.20 -11.58 -10.91
C VAL A 89 -12.04 -10.35 -11.26
N GLY A 90 -13.37 -10.50 -11.36
CA GLY A 90 -14.29 -9.39 -11.61
C GLY A 90 -14.25 -8.33 -10.50
N GLU A 91 -14.24 -8.74 -9.23
CA GLU A 91 -14.12 -7.82 -8.10
C GLU A 91 -12.76 -7.13 -8.06
N TRP A 92 -11.67 -7.84 -8.37
CA TRP A 92 -10.34 -7.24 -8.44
C TRP A 92 -10.27 -6.17 -9.53
N ALA A 93 -10.81 -6.42 -10.72
CA ALA A 93 -10.92 -5.43 -11.79
C ALA A 93 -11.74 -4.21 -11.34
N ARG A 94 -12.95 -4.44 -10.80
CA ARG A 94 -13.83 -3.38 -10.28
C ARG A 94 -13.14 -2.51 -9.22
N MET A 95 -12.37 -3.12 -8.32
CA MET A 95 -11.59 -2.41 -7.30
C MET A 95 -10.45 -1.59 -7.90
N ASN A 96 -9.75 -2.11 -8.91
CA ASN A 96 -8.70 -1.35 -9.61
C ASN A 96 -9.28 -0.08 -10.25
N ASP A 97 -10.42 -0.19 -10.93
CA ASP A 97 -11.12 0.95 -11.54
C ASP A 97 -11.56 1.98 -10.49
N GLN A 98 -12.12 1.51 -9.37
CA GLN A 98 -12.53 2.39 -8.27
C GLN A 98 -11.34 3.13 -7.66
N TRP A 99 -10.23 2.43 -7.42
CA TRP A 99 -9.00 3.06 -6.96
C TRP A 99 -8.47 4.08 -7.98
N GLY A 100 -8.48 3.75 -9.28
CA GLY A 100 -8.13 4.68 -10.35
C GLY A 100 -8.98 5.96 -10.30
N ARG A 101 -10.30 5.83 -10.12
CA ARG A 101 -11.20 6.97 -9.95
C ARG A 101 -10.88 7.77 -8.69
N PHE A 102 -10.72 7.14 -7.53
CA PHE A 102 -10.43 7.86 -6.28
C PHE A 102 -9.11 8.63 -6.37
N ARG A 103 -8.15 8.05 -7.10
CA ARG A 103 -6.83 8.62 -7.28
C ARG A 103 -6.76 9.92 -8.09
N THR A 104 -7.88 10.31 -8.71
CA THR A 104 -8.02 11.62 -9.35
C THR A 104 -7.98 12.79 -8.36
N LEU A 105 -8.39 12.58 -7.10
CA LEU A 105 -8.40 13.61 -6.04
C LEU A 105 -7.49 13.24 -4.85
N LEU A 106 -7.32 11.94 -4.61
CA LEU A 106 -6.51 11.36 -3.55
C LEU A 106 -5.21 10.82 -4.11
N ASP A 107 -4.08 11.09 -3.49
CA ASP A 107 -2.84 10.42 -3.88
C ASP A 107 -2.70 9.04 -3.23
N SER A 108 -3.06 8.89 -1.95
CA SER A 108 -3.10 7.58 -1.28
C SER A 108 -4.08 7.55 -0.09
N PRO A 109 -4.49 6.35 0.38
CA PRO A 109 -5.21 6.19 1.63
C PRO A 109 -4.48 6.67 2.89
N SER A 110 -3.16 6.82 2.81
CA SER A 110 -2.36 7.40 3.89
C SER A 110 -2.58 8.90 4.03
N ARG A 111 -3.05 9.59 2.99
CA ARG A 111 -3.30 11.04 3.03
C ARG A 111 -4.18 11.42 4.22
N VAL A 112 -3.70 12.37 5.01
CA VAL A 112 -4.47 12.99 6.10
C VAL A 112 -5.37 14.07 5.52
N LEU A 113 -6.65 14.00 5.86
CA LEU A 113 -7.67 14.98 5.52
C LEU A 113 -8.16 15.66 6.79
N GLU A 114 -8.63 16.91 6.65
CA GLU A 114 -9.31 17.61 7.74
C GLU A 114 -10.62 18.24 7.29
N THR A 115 -11.44 18.53 8.28
CA THR A 115 -12.56 19.47 8.17
C THR A 115 -12.61 20.32 9.44
N PRO A 116 -12.93 21.63 9.33
CA PRO A 116 -13.17 22.45 10.51
C PRO A 116 -14.57 22.19 11.11
N ARG A 117 -15.45 21.47 10.40
CA ARG A 117 -16.84 21.26 10.81
C ARG A 117 -17.00 19.89 11.47
N ALA A 118 -17.44 19.89 12.73
CA ALA A 118 -17.80 18.66 13.46
C ALA A 118 -19.21 18.18 13.05
N VAL A 119 -19.44 17.94 11.76
CA VAL A 119 -20.73 17.51 11.21
C VAL A 119 -20.57 16.17 10.50
N GLU A 120 -21.50 15.26 10.76
CA GLU A 120 -21.55 13.96 10.09
C GLU A 120 -21.77 14.12 8.57
N PRO A 121 -21.18 13.25 7.72
CA PRO A 121 -20.39 12.07 8.09
C PRO A 121 -18.89 12.37 8.34
N TYR A 122 -18.46 13.64 8.19
CA TYR A 122 -17.04 14.01 8.13
C TYR A 122 -16.42 14.39 9.48
N ALA A 123 -17.21 14.40 10.56
CA ALA A 123 -16.75 14.70 11.92
C ALA A 123 -15.51 13.87 12.34
N VAL A 124 -15.36 12.66 11.80
CA VAL A 124 -14.20 11.78 12.03
C VAL A 124 -12.84 12.39 11.64
N PHE A 125 -12.84 13.37 10.73
CA PHE A 125 -11.67 14.08 10.21
C PHE A 125 -11.36 15.39 10.96
N VAL A 126 -12.15 15.77 11.96
CA VAL A 126 -11.82 16.90 12.84
C VAL A 126 -10.46 16.65 13.51
N GLY A 127 -9.57 17.63 13.44
CA GLY A 127 -8.19 17.52 13.94
C GLY A 127 -7.22 16.76 13.03
N GLY A 128 -7.67 16.32 11.85
CA GLY A 128 -6.85 15.65 10.85
C GLY A 128 -6.79 14.14 11.05
N LYS A 129 -7.25 13.38 10.06
CA LYS A 129 -7.18 11.91 10.08
C LYS A 129 -6.90 11.34 8.69
N SER A 130 -6.14 10.25 8.61
CA SER A 130 -5.95 9.53 7.34
C SER A 130 -7.19 8.74 6.95
N ILE A 131 -7.35 8.43 5.67
CA ILE A 131 -8.47 7.60 5.19
C ILE A 131 -8.44 6.21 5.85
N ARG A 132 -7.25 5.63 6.05
CA ARG A 132 -7.08 4.37 6.80
C ARG A 132 -7.61 4.46 8.23
N ALA A 133 -7.26 5.53 8.93
CA ALA A 133 -7.74 5.73 10.30
C ALA A 133 -9.24 6.04 10.34
N ALA A 134 -9.78 6.71 9.33
CA ALA A 134 -11.22 6.93 9.18
C ALA A 134 -11.98 5.62 8.91
N ALA A 135 -11.46 4.74 8.05
CA ALA A 135 -12.01 3.41 7.79
C ALA A 135 -12.17 2.60 9.09
N LYS A 136 -11.11 2.57 9.91
CA LYS A 136 -11.13 1.95 11.24
C LYS A 136 -12.15 2.61 12.17
N SER A 137 -12.22 3.94 12.18
CA SER A 137 -13.14 4.68 13.05
C SER A 137 -14.61 4.44 12.68
N TRP A 138 -14.90 4.30 11.38
CA TRP A 138 -16.24 4.02 10.87
C TRP A 138 -16.61 2.53 10.89
N GLY A 139 -15.65 1.62 11.09
CA GLY A 139 -15.87 0.18 11.01
C GLY A 139 -16.25 -0.30 9.61
N VAL A 140 -15.72 0.35 8.56
CA VAL A 140 -16.02 0.02 7.15
C VAL A 140 -14.76 -0.38 6.39
N PRO A 141 -14.88 -1.17 5.30
CA PRO A 141 -13.76 -1.46 4.42
C PRO A 141 -13.09 -0.19 3.88
N LEU A 142 -11.78 -0.23 3.61
CA LEU A 142 -11.04 0.96 3.19
C LEU A 142 -11.60 1.58 1.92
N ILE A 143 -12.08 0.78 0.98
CA ILE A 143 -12.68 1.27 -0.27
C ILE A 143 -13.91 2.17 0.00
N ILE A 144 -14.73 1.83 1.00
CA ILE A 144 -15.90 2.61 1.40
C ILE A 144 -15.46 3.91 2.06
N ALA A 145 -14.42 3.86 2.90
CA ALA A 145 -13.87 5.06 3.51
C ALA A 145 -13.24 6.00 2.46
N ALA A 146 -12.52 5.44 1.48
CA ALA A 146 -11.95 6.17 0.37
C ALA A 146 -13.03 6.81 -0.51
N GLU A 147 -14.14 6.11 -0.77
CA GLU A 147 -15.28 6.68 -1.48
C GLU A 147 -15.87 7.90 -0.75
N ARG A 148 -16.12 7.77 0.56
CA ARG A 148 -16.62 8.88 1.39
C ARG A 148 -15.66 10.06 1.38
N ALA A 149 -14.37 9.80 1.56
CA ALA A 149 -13.33 10.83 1.52
C ALA A 149 -13.24 11.51 0.15
N TRP A 150 -13.33 10.75 -0.94
CA TRP A 150 -13.32 11.27 -2.30
C TRP A 150 -14.52 12.19 -2.56
N ARG A 151 -15.72 11.80 -2.09
CA ARG A 151 -16.92 12.66 -2.16
C ARG A 151 -16.74 13.96 -1.38
N GLY A 152 -16.29 13.88 -0.13
CA GLY A 152 -16.05 15.06 0.71
C GLY A 152 -15.00 16.01 0.14
N LEU A 153 -13.97 15.50 -0.52
CA LEU A 153 -13.00 16.34 -1.25
C LEU A 153 -13.61 17.00 -2.49
N ARG A 154 -14.43 16.26 -3.23
CA ARG A 154 -15.11 16.77 -4.43
C ARG A 154 -16.14 17.86 -4.08
N GLU A 155 -16.82 17.71 -2.95
CA GLU A 155 -17.85 18.63 -2.44
C GLU A 155 -17.25 19.82 -1.67
N GLY A 156 -15.96 19.77 -1.32
CA GLY A 156 -15.25 20.83 -0.60
C GLY A 156 -15.41 20.78 0.93
N ASP A 157 -15.99 19.71 1.46
CA ASP A 157 -16.15 19.49 2.91
C ASP A 157 -14.87 19.02 3.60
N LEU A 158 -13.95 18.43 2.83
CA LEU A 158 -12.64 17.96 3.27
C LEU A 158 -11.53 18.73 2.56
N THR A 159 -10.40 18.92 3.25
CA THR A 159 -9.17 19.45 2.67
C THR A 159 -8.00 18.51 2.90
N LYS A 160 -7.02 18.52 1.99
CA LYS A 160 -5.81 17.70 2.09
C LYS A 160 -4.77 18.39 2.97
N LEU A 161 -4.28 17.69 3.99
CA LEU A 161 -3.11 18.12 4.73
C LEU A 161 -1.84 17.54 4.12
N ARG A 162 -0.71 18.25 4.26
CA ARG A 162 0.63 17.75 3.89
C ARG A 162 1.17 16.75 4.93
N LYS A 163 0.34 15.79 5.32
CA LYS A 163 0.63 14.72 6.28
C LYS A 163 0.10 13.40 5.74
N TYR A 164 0.75 12.31 6.16
CA TYR A 164 0.37 10.95 5.79
C TYR A 164 0.35 10.05 7.03
N ALA A 165 -0.37 8.95 6.99
CA ALA A 165 -0.47 7.99 8.09
C ALA A 165 0.91 7.50 8.57
N TRP A 166 1.83 7.27 7.63
CA TRP A 166 3.19 6.82 7.92
C TRP A 166 4.06 7.88 8.64
N PHE A 167 3.61 9.14 8.75
CA PHE A 167 4.32 10.15 9.57
C PHE A 167 4.39 9.76 11.05
N ALA A 168 3.42 8.97 11.53
CA ALA A 168 3.39 8.53 12.92
C ALA A 168 4.42 7.43 13.24
N LEU A 169 5.10 6.87 12.22
CA LEU A 169 6.11 5.82 12.42
C LEU A 169 7.27 6.36 13.24
N ARG A 170 7.73 5.54 14.20
CA ARG A 170 8.99 5.70 14.91
C ARG A 170 9.90 4.56 14.49
N ILE A 171 11.06 4.89 13.93
CA ILE A 171 12.02 3.90 13.44
C ILE A 171 13.27 4.00 14.30
N ARG A 172 13.73 2.86 14.80
CA ARG A 172 14.99 2.74 15.52
C ARG A 172 16.00 2.03 14.64
N HIS A 173 16.93 2.78 14.08
CA HIS A 173 17.97 2.28 13.21
C HIS A 173 19.28 2.03 13.99
N PRO A 174 20.01 0.93 13.73
CA PRO A 174 21.26 0.62 14.43
C PRO A 174 22.33 1.71 14.32
N SER A 175 22.42 2.39 13.17
CA SER A 175 23.38 3.49 12.93
C SER A 175 23.06 4.79 13.68
N ALA A 176 21.87 4.95 14.25
CA ALA A 176 21.50 6.12 15.04
C ALA A 176 22.21 6.16 16.41
N ARG A 177 23.00 5.15 16.75
CA ARG A 177 23.83 5.14 17.97
C ARG A 177 24.98 6.15 17.81
N ARG A 178 25.07 7.07 18.79
CA ARG A 178 25.88 8.31 18.85
C ARG A 178 27.37 8.24 18.44
N THR A 179 27.98 7.07 18.28
CA THR A 179 29.42 6.93 18.03
C THR A 179 29.84 7.03 16.56
N GLN A 180 28.90 7.12 15.60
CA GLN A 180 29.23 7.20 14.16
C GLN A 180 28.81 8.51 13.46
N ALA A 181 28.23 9.46 14.20
CA ALA A 181 27.72 10.72 13.67
C ALA A 181 28.81 11.64 13.04
N GLY A 182 30.09 11.37 13.29
CA GLY A 182 31.21 12.16 12.77
C GLY A 182 31.86 11.66 11.47
N ILE A 183 31.41 10.53 10.89
CA ILE A 183 32.10 9.88 9.75
C ILE A 183 31.22 9.69 8.51
N ARG A 184 29.92 10.06 8.53
CA ARG A 184 28.99 9.67 7.44
C ARG A 184 28.31 10.83 6.72
N ASP A 185 27.93 10.51 5.48
CA ASP A 185 27.25 11.35 4.48
C ASP A 185 26.21 12.29 5.15
N PRO A 186 26.30 13.61 4.94
CA PRO A 186 25.30 14.59 5.40
C PRO A 186 23.86 14.28 4.94
N ASN A 187 23.69 13.41 3.94
CA ASN A 187 22.40 12.96 3.43
C ASN A 187 21.87 11.68 4.09
N ASP A 188 22.64 11.03 4.97
CA ASP A 188 22.23 9.80 5.64
C ASP A 188 21.14 10.09 6.67
N ILE A 189 19.89 9.79 6.33
CA ILE A 189 18.76 10.01 7.24
C ILE A 189 18.77 9.05 8.43
N THR A 190 19.52 7.94 8.35
CA THR A 190 19.48 6.87 9.36
C THR A 190 20.00 7.30 10.72
N VAL A 191 20.89 8.31 10.75
CA VAL A 191 21.41 8.89 11.99
C VAL A 191 20.32 9.62 12.81
N LEU A 192 19.23 10.02 12.16
CA LEU A 192 18.10 10.70 12.79
C LEU A 192 17.01 9.74 13.26
N LEU A 193 17.11 8.44 12.91
CA LEU A 193 16.12 7.41 13.22
C LEU A 193 16.47 6.70 14.52
N ASP A 194 16.46 7.42 15.64
CA ASP A 194 16.78 6.86 16.97
C ASP A 194 15.58 6.22 17.68
N GLY A 195 14.37 6.40 17.14
CA GLY A 195 13.10 5.93 17.67
C GLY A 195 12.42 6.87 18.67
N ASN A 196 13.05 7.99 19.06
CA ASN A 196 12.45 8.97 19.96
C ASN A 196 11.41 9.83 19.23
N ARG A 197 11.79 10.31 18.05
CA ARG A 197 10.93 11.15 17.20
C ARG A 197 10.22 10.31 16.14
N ASN A 198 8.99 10.71 15.81
CA ASN A 198 8.30 10.14 14.65
C ASN A 198 8.77 10.83 13.34
N LEU A 199 8.50 10.19 12.21
CA LEU A 199 8.91 10.71 10.90
C LEU A 199 8.30 12.08 10.59
N GLY A 200 7.07 12.34 11.03
CA GLY A 200 6.42 13.64 10.88
C GLY A 200 7.16 14.76 11.61
N GLU A 201 7.63 14.50 12.83
CA GLU A 201 8.44 15.44 13.61
C GLU A 201 9.80 15.69 12.94
N LEU A 202 10.44 14.65 12.40
CA LEU A 202 11.70 14.81 11.66
C LEU A 202 11.51 15.67 10.41
N ILE A 203 10.40 15.45 9.68
CA ILE A 203 10.03 16.27 8.50
C ILE A 203 9.77 17.72 8.90
N GLN A 204 9.07 17.96 10.01
CA GLN A 204 8.84 19.31 10.54
C GLN A 204 10.14 20.02 10.94
N ALA A 205 11.16 19.28 11.37
CA ALA A 205 12.50 19.83 11.64
C ALA A 205 13.40 19.98 10.41
N GLY A 206 12.84 19.83 9.20
CA GLY A 206 13.53 20.12 7.95
C GLY A 206 13.98 18.89 7.15
N LEU A 207 13.69 17.66 7.61
CA LEU A 207 13.99 16.47 6.81
C LEU A 207 13.10 16.43 5.56
N PRO A 208 13.65 16.38 4.33
CA PRO A 208 12.83 16.40 3.12
C PRO A 208 11.93 15.16 3.02
N ILE A 209 10.63 15.38 2.79
CA ILE A 209 9.64 14.28 2.68
C ILE A 209 10.02 13.26 1.60
N ALA A 210 10.57 13.71 0.46
CA ALA A 210 11.00 12.84 -0.62
C ALA A 210 12.11 11.87 -0.20
N LYS A 211 13.06 12.33 0.63
CA LYS A 211 14.12 11.46 1.18
C LYS A 211 13.54 10.40 2.11
N VAL A 212 12.58 10.77 2.96
CA VAL A 212 11.91 9.82 3.86
C VAL A 212 11.15 8.78 3.08
N ARG A 213 10.43 9.16 2.02
CA ARG A 213 9.73 8.21 1.15
C ARG A 213 10.66 7.23 0.47
N ALA A 214 11.73 7.73 -0.15
CA ALA A 214 12.71 6.90 -0.83
C ALA A 214 13.30 5.86 0.15
N TYR A 215 13.66 6.30 1.36
CA TYR A 215 14.16 5.41 2.41
C TYR A 215 13.13 4.35 2.82
N LEU A 216 11.90 4.75 3.12
CA LEU A 216 10.85 3.80 3.51
C LEU A 216 10.58 2.77 2.41
N LEU A 217 10.47 3.24 1.16
CA LEU A 217 10.21 2.40 0.01
C LEU A 217 11.32 1.36 -0.16
N GLU A 218 12.59 1.80 -0.21
CA GLU A 218 13.75 0.93 -0.38
C GLU A 218 13.87 -0.10 0.75
N ARG A 219 13.83 0.34 2.01
CA ARG A 219 14.09 -0.53 3.17
C ARG A 219 12.93 -1.48 3.45
N ILE A 220 11.69 -1.10 3.16
CA ILE A 220 10.55 -2.03 3.24
C ILE A 220 10.65 -3.05 2.10
N ALA A 221 10.96 -2.63 0.89
CA ALA A 221 11.06 -3.52 -0.26
C ALA A 221 12.23 -4.51 -0.16
N SER A 222 13.35 -4.11 0.47
CA SER A 222 14.48 -5.01 0.75
C SER A 222 14.26 -5.94 1.95
N GLY A 223 13.23 -5.67 2.76
CA GLY A 223 12.95 -6.41 3.99
C GLY A 223 13.79 -5.99 5.20
N GLU A 224 14.64 -4.96 5.07
CA GLU A 224 15.44 -4.43 6.17
C GLU A 224 14.62 -3.63 7.20
N LEU A 225 13.47 -3.09 6.79
CA LEU A 225 12.56 -2.37 7.68
C LEU A 225 11.30 -3.20 7.97
N GLU A 226 11.23 -3.74 9.17
CA GLU A 226 10.11 -4.55 9.66
C GLU A 226 9.17 -3.74 10.57
N VAL A 227 8.48 -2.76 9.99
CA VAL A 227 7.44 -2.00 10.71
C VAL A 227 6.07 -2.66 10.57
N PRO A 228 5.19 -2.61 11.59
CA PRO A 228 3.81 -3.09 11.47
C PRO A 228 3.06 -2.33 10.37
N GLY A 229 2.39 -3.06 9.49
CA GLY A 229 1.67 -2.49 8.37
C GLY A 229 2.55 -2.16 7.16
N ARG A 230 3.78 -2.68 7.10
CA ARG A 230 4.73 -2.41 6.01
C ARG A 230 4.14 -2.68 4.62
N GLY A 231 3.25 -3.67 4.48
CA GLY A 231 2.57 -3.99 3.23
C GLY A 231 1.72 -2.85 2.70
N TRP A 232 0.86 -2.29 3.56
CA TRP A 232 0.00 -1.18 3.15
C TRP A 232 0.78 0.13 3.04
N ILE A 233 1.81 0.33 3.85
CA ILE A 233 2.72 1.49 3.76
C ILE A 233 3.41 1.48 2.40
N LEU A 234 3.98 0.34 2.00
CA LEU A 234 4.63 0.17 0.70
C LEU A 234 3.69 0.50 -0.45
N ARG A 235 2.46 -0.02 -0.42
CA ARG A 235 1.47 0.26 -1.46
C ARG A 235 1.12 1.74 -1.57
N ASP A 236 0.87 2.38 -0.43
CA ASP A 236 0.51 3.80 -0.38
C ASP A 236 1.67 4.69 -0.84
N LEU A 237 2.91 4.38 -0.46
CA LEU A 237 4.10 5.12 -0.90
C LEU A 237 4.27 5.07 -2.42
N LEU A 238 4.05 3.91 -3.05
CA LEU A 238 4.09 3.78 -4.51
C LEU A 238 3.02 4.65 -5.17
N TRP A 239 1.79 4.64 -4.64
CA TRP A 239 0.73 5.51 -5.13
C TRP A 239 1.06 7.00 -5.01
N GLU A 240 1.67 7.42 -3.90
CA GLU A 240 2.11 8.80 -3.68
C GLU A 240 3.18 9.22 -4.69
N ILE A 241 4.16 8.35 -4.98
CA ILE A 241 5.22 8.60 -5.95
C ILE A 241 4.65 8.71 -7.37
N GLU A 242 3.77 7.77 -7.76
CA GLU A 242 3.09 7.80 -9.06
C GLU A 242 2.30 9.12 -9.24
N SER A 243 1.59 9.57 -8.19
CA SER A 243 0.86 10.84 -8.22
C SER A 243 1.77 12.07 -8.32
N GLU A 244 2.92 12.06 -7.65
CA GLU A 244 3.91 13.14 -7.75
C GLU A 244 4.53 13.23 -9.16
N GLN A 245 4.84 12.08 -9.76
CA GLN A 245 5.34 12.02 -11.13
C GLN A 245 4.30 12.47 -12.15
N ALA A 246 3.02 12.13 -11.94
CA ALA A 246 1.93 12.59 -12.80
C ALA A 246 1.72 14.11 -12.73
N ALA A 247 1.95 14.73 -11.57
CA ALA A 247 1.82 16.18 -11.39
C ALA A 247 3.00 17.01 -11.96
N GLN A 248 4.12 16.36 -12.29
CA GLN A 248 5.31 16.99 -12.88
C GLN A 248 5.34 16.94 -14.42
N LYS A 249 4.40 16.21 -15.02
CA LYS A 249 4.19 16.14 -16.48
C LYS A 249 3.18 17.19 -16.91
#